data_AF-A0A326QWX7-F1
#
_entry.id   AF-A0A326QWX7-F1
#
_cell.length_a   1.000
_cell.length_b   1.000
_cell.length_c   1.000
_cell.angle_alpha   90.00
_cell.angle_beta   90.00
_cell.angle_gamma   90.00
#
_symmetry.space_group_name_H-M   'P 1'
#
loop_
_entity.id
_entity.type
_entity.pdbx_description
1 polymer ?
#
loop_
_entity_poly.entity_id
_entity_poly.type
_entity_poly.pdbx_seq_one_letter_code
_entity_poly.pdbx_strand_id
1 'polypeptide(L)' 'GGQLRPVGQLELRLQEAARLGFRRAVVPRGSGLGAIAAGLDLQLLEAATVAEALVAGLGFDPAAD' A
#
# COMPACT_ATOMS: atom_id res chain seq x y z
N GLY A 1 9.65 -3.09 16.29
CA GLY A 1 9.80 -1.81 15.57
C GLY A 1 8.81 -1.58 14.44
N GLY A 2 8.06 -2.60 13.99
CA GLY A 2 6.82 -2.45 13.19
C GLY A 2 6.90 -1.69 11.86
N GLN A 3 8.04 -1.14 11.47
CA GLN A 3 8.16 -0.19 10.37
C GLN A 3 8.05 -0.91 9.03
N LEU A 4 7.26 -0.33 8.13
CA LEU A 4 7.23 -0.78 6.74
C LEU A 4 8.46 -0.27 6.01
N ARG A 5 9.18 -1.18 5.36
CA ARG A 5 10.33 -0.86 4.53
C ARG A 5 9.95 -0.88 3.06
N PRO A 6 10.48 0.06 2.25
CA PRO A 6 10.28 0.03 0.82
C PRO A 6 10.92 -1.21 0.21
N VAL A 7 10.31 -1.70 -0.86
CA VAL A 7 10.86 -2.76 -1.71
C VAL A 7 11.21 -2.19 -3.07
N GLY A 8 12.20 -2.79 -3.73
CA GLY A 8 12.60 -2.37 -5.07
C GLY A 8 11.50 -2.56 -6.11
N GLN A 9 11.52 -1.73 -7.15
CA GLN A 9 10.62 -1.79 -8.31
C GLN A 9 9.13 -1.69 -7.94
N LEU A 10 8.78 -0.83 -6.97
CA LEU A 10 7.42 -0.71 -6.46
C LEU A 10 6.40 -0.34 -7.55
N GLU A 11 6.78 0.54 -8.49
CA GLU A 11 5.96 0.89 -9.65
C GLU A 11 5.62 -0.32 -10.53
N LEU A 12 6.61 -1.13 -10.93
CA LEU A 12 6.39 -2.33 -11.74
C LEU A 12 5.48 -3.33 -11.01
N ARG A 13 5.67 -3.50 -9.70
CA ARG A 13 4.81 -4.38 -8.88
C ARG A 13 3.36 -3.92 -8.85
N LEU A 14 3.12 -2.60 -8.80
CA LEU A 14 1.77 -2.05 -8.87
C LEU A 14 1.15 -2.22 -10.26
N GLN A 15 1.92 -2.05 -11.33
CA GLN A 15 1.44 -2.31 -12.70
C GLN A 15 0.97 -3.76 -12.87
N GLU A 16 1.74 -4.73 -12.38
CA GLU A 16 1.33 -6.14 -12.39
C GLU A 16 0.11 -6.40 -11.50
N ALA A 17 0.05 -5.79 -10.31
CA ALA A 17 -1.12 -5.91 -9.44
C ALA A 17 -2.40 -5.38 -10.12
N ALA A 18 -2.32 -4.24 -10.80
CA ALA A 18 -3.43 -3.69 -11.57
C ALA A 18 -3.85 -4.64 -12.72
N ARG A 19 -2.89 -5.22 -13.46
CA ARG A 19 -3.15 -6.21 -14.52
C ARG A 19 -3.87 -7.46 -14.01
N LEU A 20 -3.58 -7.87 -12.77
CA LEU A 20 -4.22 -9.01 -12.09
C LEU A 20 -5.60 -8.67 -11.52
N GLY A 21 -6.06 -7.41 -11.64
CA GLY A 21 -7.38 -6.97 -11.20
C GLY A 21 -7.45 -6.52 -9.74
N PHE A 22 -6.31 -6.31 -9.08
CA PHE A 22 -6.31 -5.66 -7.76
C PHE A 22 -6.69 -4.18 -7.92
N ARG A 23 -7.45 -3.66 -6.95
CA ARG A 23 -7.95 -2.26 -6.95
C ARG A 23 -7.41 -1.40 -5.80
N ARG A 24 -6.78 -2.03 -4.80
CA ARG A 24 -6.27 -1.36 -3.61
C ARG A 24 -4.90 -1.94 -3.27
N ALA A 25 -3.95 -1.09 -2.92
CA ALA A 25 -2.61 -1.51 -2.51
C ALA A 25 -2.18 -0.72 -1.27
N VAL A 26 -1.72 -1.43 -0.24
CA VAL A 26 -1.04 -0.80 0.90
C VAL A 26 0.42 -0.60 0.54
N VAL A 27 0.92 0.63 0.69
CA VAL A 27 2.29 1.02 0.33
C VAL A 27 2.97 1.78 1.48
N PRO A 28 4.31 1.77 1.55
CA PRO A 28 5.03 2.59 2.51
C PRO A 28 4.67 4.08 2.35
N ARG A 29 4.47 4.78 3.45
CA ARG A 29 4.25 6.23 3.46
C ARG A 29 5.41 6.96 2.79
N GLY A 30 5.10 7.95 1.95
CA GLY A 30 6.12 8.72 1.24
C GLY A 30 6.78 7.99 0.07
N SER A 31 6.13 6.97 -0.49
CA SER A 31 6.63 6.25 -1.67
C SER A 31 6.66 7.10 -2.95
N GLY A 32 5.94 8.23 -3.00
CA GLY A 32 5.89 9.12 -4.16
C GLY A 32 5.12 8.56 -5.36
N LEU A 33 4.23 7.59 -5.14
CA LEU A 33 3.56 6.83 -6.21
C LEU A 33 2.15 7.33 -6.57
N GLY A 34 1.70 8.44 -5.99
CA GLY A 34 0.34 8.95 -6.20
C GLY A 34 0.00 9.22 -7.68
N ALA A 35 0.95 9.74 -8.46
CA ALA A 35 0.74 10.00 -9.89
C ALA A 35 0.62 8.72 -10.72
N ILE A 36 1.38 7.67 -10.37
CA ILE A 36 1.35 6.37 -11.04
C ILE A 36 0.03 5.65 -10.74
N ALA A 37 -0.45 5.73 -9.50
CA ALA A 37 -1.69 5.11 -9.06
C ALA A 37 -2.92 5.57 -9.86
N ALA A 38 -2.99 6.87 -10.17
CA ALA A 38 -4.07 7.45 -10.96
C ALA A 38 -4.15 6.83 -12.38
N GLY A 39 -3.02 6.41 -12.95
CA GLY A 39 -2.95 5.75 -14.25
C GLY A 39 -3.24 4.24 -14.22
N LEU A 40 -3.28 3.61 -13.03
CA LEU A 40 -3.42 2.16 -12.87
C LEU A 40 -4.78 1.72 -12.31
N ASP A 41 -5.73 2.64 -12.11
CA ASP A 41 -6.99 2.38 -11.41
C ASP A 41 -6.78 1.69 -10.05
N LEU A 42 -5.71 2.09 -9.35
CA LEU A 42 -5.34 1.59 -8.03
C LEU A 42 -5.52 2.68 -6.96
N GLN A 43 -6.26 2.35 -5.90
CA GLN A 43 -6.23 3.15 -4.67
C GLN A 43 -4.99 2.77 -3.85
N LEU A 44 -4.07 3.72 -3.66
CA LEU A 44 -2.96 3.54 -2.73
C LEU A 44 -3.36 3.93 -1.30
N LEU A 45 -3.01 3.07 -0.35
CA LEU A 45 -3.21 3.25 1.07
C LEU A 45 -1.83 3.35 1.73
N GLU A 46 -1.46 4.55 2.18
CA GLU A 46 -0.13 4.77 2.75
C GLU A 46 -0.06 4.41 4.24
N ALA A 47 0.92 3.59 4.61
CA ALA A 47 1.21 3.22 5.99
C ALA A 47 2.72 3.32 6.30
N ALA A 48 3.07 3.74 7.51
CA ALA A 48 4.44 3.74 8.02
C ALA A 48 4.73 2.50 8.87
N THR A 49 3.70 1.84 9.41
CA THR A 49 3.84 0.67 10.29
C THR A 49 2.91 -0.48 9.89
N VAL A 50 3.22 -1.69 10.35
CA VAL A 50 2.38 -2.87 10.18
C VAL A 50 1.00 -2.67 10.80
N ALA A 51 0.91 -2.03 11.98
CA ALA A 51 -0.37 -1.74 12.62
C ALA A 51 -1.25 -0.83 11.73
N GLU A 52 -0.69 0.26 11.21
CA GLU A 52 -1.38 1.15 10.27
C GLU A 52 -1.81 0.42 8.99
N ALA A 53 -0.97 -0.50 8.47
CA ALA A 53 -1.30 -1.31 7.30
C ALA A 53 -2.46 -2.29 7.54
N LEU A 54 -2.52 -2.90 8.73
CA LEU A 54 -3.63 -3.79 9.12
C LEU A 54 -4.94 -3.02 9.20
N VAL A 55 -4.92 -1.82 9.79
CA VAL A 55 -6.10 -0.94 9.85
C VAL A 55 -6.53 -0.54 8.43
N ALA A 56 -5.59 -0.07 7.60
CA ALA A 56 -5.92 0.42 6.26
C ALA A 56 -6.40 -0.68 5.30
N GLY A 57 -5.75 -1.86 5.34
CA GLY A 57 -6.01 -2.96 4.42
C GLY A 57 -7.17 -3.86 4.84
N LEU A 58 -7.33 -4.08 6.14
CA LEU A 58 -8.24 -5.09 6.68
C LEU A 58 -9.31 -4.52 7.62
N GLY A 59 -9.23 -3.24 7.99
CA GLY A 59 -10.12 -2.63 8.99
C GLY A 59 -9.88 -3.17 10.41
N PHE A 60 -8.76 -3.85 10.63
CA PHE A 60 -8.40 -4.46 11.91
C PHE A 60 -7.45 -3.54 12.67
N ASP A 61 -7.85 -3.11 13.87
CA ASP A 61 -7.01 -2.32 14.78
C ASP A 61 -6.41 -3.21 15.87
N PRO A 62 -5.13 -3.60 15.76
CA PRO A 62 -4.47 -4.43 16.78
C PRO A 62 -4.26 -3.73 18.12
N ALA A 63 -4.51 -2.42 18.23
CA ALA A 63 -4.38 -1.66 19.47
C ALA A 63 -5.73 -1.42 20.17
N ALA A 64 -6.85 -1.86 19.57
CA ALA A 64 -8.19 -1.74 20.14
C ALA A 64 -8.57 -2.90 21.08
N ASP A 65 -7.74 -3.95 21.15
CA ASP A 65 -7.86 -5.11 22.05
C ASP A 65 -6.96 -4.98 23.29
#